data_AF-Q4DXY0-F1
#
_entry.id   AF-Q4DXY0-F1
#
_cell.length_a   1.000
_cell.length_b   1.000
_cell.length_c   1.000
_cell.angle_alpha   90.00
_cell.angle_beta   90.00
_cell.angle_gamma   90.00
#
_symmetry.space_group_name_H-M   'P 1'
#
loop_
_entity.id
_entity.type
_entity.pdbx_description
1 polymer ?
#
loop_
_entity_poly.entity_id
_entity_poly.type
_entity_poly.pdbx_seq_one_letter_code
_entity_poly.pdbx_strand_id
1 'polypeptide(L)'
;MYGTSKIQGGGLRGSLHYCTQQRFLPSANRTPGFVNARGKVTASKAATSSEYHAAYLTEYEKIEIRGYKDVYYVGQNCERKIQAPVEGGYNCGYDDERGDYTIMLHDHIAYRYEVLGTLGSGSFGQVVKVADHQNGTTVALKIIRNKKRFMSQAKIEVQILSHLRRGDPNGIYGIVQMLDSFTFRSHVCITYELLSINLYEHLKQRNFHPLSLSAVRKIGAGVLVSLSYIWRENIIHCDLKPENILLKTPDRATVKVIDFGSSCFENARIYTYIQSRFYRAPEVILGCSYTKHIDLWSYGCVLCELATGVPIFPGESEQDQLGCIMEYLGAPPHELILQSSRKQELFDVNNGYAPKLVPNSRRKIRYPGTRSLAAFLGLPQDDGFVSFVRQFLCWIPEERVSPRRAMRHPWIADIFEGPPPPLSQVSKTQTNLAVRAAISNAHRITGQPLKVPHLPKIGEH
;
A
#
# COMPACT_ATOMS: atom_id res chain seq x y z
N MET A 1 -15.27 -39.49 -42.92
CA MET A 1 -16.27 -38.80 -42.08
C MET A 1 -15.51 -37.94 -41.07
N TYR A 2 -15.60 -36.61 -41.24
CA TYR A 2 -15.13 -35.47 -40.42
C TYR A 2 -13.81 -35.64 -39.62
N GLY A 3 -12.67 -34.98 -39.90
CA GLY A 3 -12.37 -33.81 -40.73
C GLY A 3 -11.88 -32.60 -39.91
N THR A 4 -10.58 -32.60 -39.54
CA THR A 4 -9.64 -31.45 -39.43
C THR A 4 -10.03 -30.14 -38.71
N SER A 5 -9.24 -29.70 -37.71
CA SER A 5 -8.16 -28.71 -37.92
C SER A 5 -7.36 -28.43 -36.63
N LYS A 6 -6.03 -28.55 -36.73
CA LYS A 6 -5.06 -27.91 -35.83
C LYS A 6 -4.75 -26.55 -36.45
N ILE A 7 -4.98 -25.46 -35.73
CA ILE A 7 -4.51 -24.13 -36.13
C ILE A 7 -3.38 -23.73 -35.18
N GLN A 8 -2.20 -23.58 -35.77
CA GLN A 8 -1.06 -22.84 -35.25
C GLN A 8 -1.43 -21.35 -35.24
N GLY A 9 -1.20 -20.67 -34.11
CA GLY A 9 -1.33 -19.23 -33.98
C GLY A 9 -0.30 -18.72 -33.00
N GLY A 10 0.74 -18.08 -33.54
CA GLY A 10 1.81 -17.45 -32.77
C GLY A 10 1.29 -16.29 -31.93
N GLY A 11 1.77 -16.22 -30.69
CA GLY A 11 1.60 -15.09 -29.80
C GLY A 11 2.89 -14.88 -29.04
N LEU A 12 3.59 -13.80 -29.35
CA LEU A 12 4.76 -13.28 -28.65
C LEU A 12 4.46 -13.13 -27.16
N ARG A 13 4.83 -14.13 -26.35
CA ARG A 13 4.96 -14.00 -24.90
C ARG A 13 6.42 -13.71 -24.59
N GLY A 14 6.73 -12.43 -24.40
CA GLY A 14 7.95 -12.03 -23.70
C GLY A 14 7.86 -12.50 -22.25
N SER A 15 8.40 -13.69 -21.97
CA SER A 15 8.65 -14.13 -20.61
C SER A 15 9.83 -13.34 -20.07
N LEU A 16 9.58 -12.43 -19.12
CA LEU A 16 10.60 -12.00 -18.20
C LEU A 16 11.01 -13.22 -17.37
N HIS A 17 12.07 -13.89 -17.82
CA HIS A 17 12.78 -14.89 -17.05
C HIS A 17 13.29 -14.23 -15.77
N TYR A 18 12.64 -14.55 -14.65
CA TYR A 18 13.26 -14.39 -13.34
C TYR A 18 14.47 -15.31 -13.32
N CYS A 19 15.65 -14.68 -13.26
CA CYS A 19 16.91 -15.34 -13.01
C CYS A 19 16.76 -16.20 -11.75
N THR A 20 16.81 -17.51 -11.96
CA THR A 20 16.93 -18.53 -10.93
C THR A 20 18.11 -18.18 -10.03
N GLN A 21 17.88 -18.23 -8.72
CA GLN A 21 18.95 -18.19 -7.72
C GLN A 21 19.98 -19.29 -8.06
N GLN A 22 21.05 -18.91 -8.72
CA GLN A 22 22.27 -19.71 -8.73
C GLN A 22 22.80 -19.70 -7.30
N ARG A 23 22.88 -20.90 -6.73
CA ARG A 23 23.68 -21.19 -5.54
C ARG A 23 25.11 -20.73 -5.81
N PHE A 24 25.46 -19.54 -5.33
CA PHE A 24 26.85 -19.16 -5.17
C PHE A 24 27.38 -19.92 -3.95
N LEU A 25 28.18 -20.96 -4.25
CA LEU A 25 29.18 -21.50 -3.33
C LEU A 25 30.07 -20.34 -2.84
N PRO A 26 30.57 -20.38 -1.59
CA PRO A 26 31.36 -19.29 -1.04
C PRO A 26 32.72 -19.26 -1.75
N SER A 27 32.90 -18.33 -2.69
CA SER A 27 34.24 -18.00 -3.19
C SER A 27 34.94 -17.14 -2.15
N ALA A 28 36.00 -17.70 -1.59
CA ALA A 28 36.94 -17.03 -0.71
C ALA A 28 37.46 -15.71 -1.30
N ASN A 29 37.75 -14.77 -0.41
CA ASN A 29 38.59 -13.59 -0.60
C ASN A 29 38.09 -12.54 -1.60
N ARG A 30 37.21 -11.65 -1.11
CA ARG A 30 37.27 -10.19 -1.31
C ARG A 30 36.32 -9.52 -0.32
N THR A 31 36.80 -9.28 0.89
CA THR A 31 36.23 -8.31 1.83
C THR A 31 36.35 -6.91 1.20
N PRO A 32 35.26 -6.18 0.97
CA PRO A 32 35.36 -4.73 0.83
C PRO A 32 35.76 -4.20 2.21
N GLY A 33 36.89 -3.48 2.26
CA GLY A 33 37.39 -2.90 3.49
C GLY A 33 36.32 -2.02 4.15
N PHE A 34 35.78 -2.50 5.27
CA PHE A 34 35.07 -1.67 6.24
C PHE A 34 36.07 -0.70 6.84
N VAL A 35 36.19 0.49 6.24
CA VAL A 35 36.82 1.61 6.93
C VAL A 35 35.82 2.11 7.96
N ASN A 36 36.14 1.83 9.21
CA ASN A 36 35.45 2.35 10.40
C ASN A 36 35.53 3.89 10.40
N ALA A 37 34.61 4.57 9.73
CA ALA A 37 34.48 6.02 9.81
C ALA A 37 33.57 6.41 10.99
N ARG A 38 34.00 6.06 12.22
CA ARG A 38 33.55 6.78 13.42
C ARG A 38 34.37 8.07 13.52
N GLY A 39 33.94 9.08 12.80
CA GLY A 39 34.49 10.42 12.91
C GLY A 39 33.44 11.45 12.58
N LYS A 40 32.94 12.17 13.60
CA LYS A 40 32.26 13.45 13.38
C LYS A 40 33.22 14.33 12.59
N VAL A 41 32.91 14.58 11.32
CA VAL A 41 33.60 15.58 10.53
C VAL A 41 33.05 16.93 10.99
N THR A 42 33.81 17.64 11.82
CA THR A 42 33.54 19.04 12.17
C THR A 42 33.72 19.91 10.92
N ALA A 43 32.97 21.01 10.85
CA ALA A 43 32.88 21.91 9.69
C ALA A 43 34.22 22.40 9.11
N SER A 44 35.35 22.25 9.81
CA SER A 44 36.69 22.58 9.30
C SER A 44 37.30 21.56 8.34
N LYS A 45 36.72 20.35 8.20
CA LYS A 45 37.12 19.36 7.17
C LYS A 45 36.21 19.35 5.94
N ALA A 46 35.17 20.20 5.89
CA ALA A 46 34.32 20.34 4.71
C ALA A 46 35.11 20.86 3.49
N ALA A 47 36.17 21.64 3.70
CA ALA A 47 37.03 22.11 2.61
C ALA A 47 37.80 20.95 1.94
N THR A 48 38.35 20.01 2.71
CA THR A 48 39.11 18.86 2.19
C THR A 48 38.24 17.69 1.71
N SER A 49 37.00 17.54 2.19
CA SER A 49 36.06 16.62 1.54
C SER A 49 35.50 17.21 0.23
N SER A 50 35.40 18.53 0.09
CA SER A 50 34.85 19.15 -1.12
C SER A 50 35.66 18.85 -2.38
N GLU A 51 37.00 18.79 -2.31
CA GLU A 51 37.83 18.46 -3.49
C GLU A 51 37.76 16.97 -3.86
N TYR A 52 37.81 16.06 -2.88
CA TYR A 52 37.73 14.63 -3.15
C TYR A 52 36.36 14.23 -3.71
N HIS A 53 35.29 14.84 -3.19
CA HIS A 53 33.95 14.60 -3.71
C HIS A 53 33.70 15.31 -5.04
N ALA A 54 34.30 16.49 -5.28
CA ALA A 54 34.06 17.28 -6.50
C ALA A 54 34.33 16.52 -7.80
N ALA A 55 35.26 15.56 -7.80
CA ALA A 55 35.55 14.71 -8.96
C ALA A 55 34.37 13.80 -9.35
N TYR A 56 33.47 13.48 -8.41
CA TYR A 56 32.30 12.62 -8.62
C TYR A 56 30.99 13.40 -8.76
N LEU A 57 31.04 14.74 -8.63
CA LEU A 57 29.88 15.61 -8.74
C LEU A 57 29.73 16.11 -10.17
N THR A 58 28.50 16.07 -10.67
CA THR A 58 28.08 16.83 -11.86
C THR A 58 28.10 18.33 -11.59
N GLU A 59 28.10 19.16 -12.64
CA GLU A 59 28.02 20.62 -12.48
C GLU A 59 26.77 21.06 -11.70
N TYR A 60 25.63 20.41 -11.94
CA TYR A 60 24.40 20.64 -11.18
C TYR A 60 24.61 20.34 -9.69
N GLU A 61 25.23 19.21 -9.37
CA GLU A 61 25.48 18.80 -7.98
C GLU A 61 26.48 19.70 -7.26
N LYS A 62 27.49 20.25 -7.95
CA LYS A 62 28.44 21.23 -7.36
C LYS A 62 27.73 22.47 -6.81
N ILE A 63 26.58 22.81 -7.37
CA ILE A 63 25.72 23.91 -6.90
C ILE A 63 24.74 23.39 -5.83
N GLU A 64 24.02 22.30 -6.13
CA GLU A 64 22.99 21.71 -5.25
C GLU A 64 23.56 21.35 -3.86
N ILE A 65 24.78 20.79 -3.80
CA ILE A 65 25.41 20.31 -2.57
C ILE A 65 25.62 21.44 -1.54
N ARG A 66 25.74 22.70 -1.99
CA ARG A 66 25.90 23.86 -1.09
C ARG A 66 24.67 24.08 -0.20
N GLY A 67 23.51 23.55 -0.58
CA GLY A 67 22.30 23.55 0.23
C GLY A 67 22.29 22.51 1.35
N TYR A 68 23.27 21.60 1.40
CA TYR A 68 23.35 20.51 2.38
C TYR A 68 24.46 20.76 3.38
N LYS A 69 24.08 20.79 4.66
CA LYS A 69 25.04 20.97 5.77
C LYS A 69 25.88 19.72 6.01
N ASP A 70 25.25 18.56 5.93
CA ASP A 70 25.84 17.27 6.21
C ASP A 70 25.81 16.42 4.93
N VAL A 71 26.98 15.92 4.52
CA VAL A 71 27.18 15.09 3.32
C VAL A 71 27.79 13.77 3.77
N TYR A 72 27.11 12.66 3.48
CA TYR A 72 27.53 11.31 3.84
C TYR A 72 27.87 10.45 2.62
N TYR A 73 27.21 10.69 1.48
CA TYR A 73 27.40 9.94 0.25
C TYR A 73 27.14 10.81 -0.97
N VAL A 74 27.99 10.72 -1.99
CA VAL A 74 27.88 11.59 -3.18
C VAL A 74 27.68 10.82 -4.48
N GLY A 75 27.47 9.50 -4.46
CA GLY A 75 27.26 8.72 -5.67
C GLY A 75 28.55 8.35 -6.41
N GLN A 76 29.67 8.23 -5.70
CA GLN A 76 30.98 7.91 -6.29
C GLN A 76 31.06 6.52 -6.96
N ASN A 77 30.10 5.63 -6.67
CA ASN A 77 29.98 4.32 -7.29
C ASN A 77 28.93 4.28 -8.42
N CYS A 78 28.27 5.39 -8.71
CA CYS A 78 27.32 5.46 -9.82
C CYS A 78 28.09 5.43 -11.15
N GLU A 79 27.86 4.41 -11.98
CA GLU A 79 28.53 4.26 -13.28
C GLU A 79 28.26 5.43 -14.21
N ARG A 80 27.05 5.99 -14.15
CA ARG A 80 26.64 7.11 -14.99
C ARG A 80 25.60 7.96 -14.28
N LYS A 81 25.98 9.18 -13.90
CA LYS A 81 25.03 10.18 -13.39
C LYS A 81 24.30 10.92 -14.50
N ILE A 82 23.08 11.37 -14.20
CA ILE A 82 22.32 12.29 -15.06
C ILE A 82 23.06 13.62 -15.13
N GLN A 83 23.43 14.03 -16.34
CA GLN A 83 24.10 15.30 -16.60
C GLN A 83 23.06 16.41 -16.74
N ALA A 84 22.62 16.95 -15.61
CA ALA A 84 21.62 18.02 -15.56
C ALA A 84 22.27 19.42 -15.75
N PRO A 85 21.53 20.40 -16.32
CA PRO A 85 20.20 20.24 -16.91
C PRO A 85 20.26 19.52 -18.27
N VAL A 86 19.34 18.59 -18.51
CA VAL A 86 19.15 17.95 -19.82
C VAL A 86 18.20 18.80 -20.66
N GLU A 87 18.61 19.21 -21.85
CA GLU A 87 17.76 19.99 -22.76
C GLU A 87 16.48 19.23 -23.11
N GLY A 88 15.32 19.89 -22.98
CA GLY A 88 13.99 19.25 -23.14
C GLY A 88 13.61 18.27 -22.02
N GLY A 89 14.48 18.03 -21.03
CA GLY A 89 14.22 17.14 -19.92
C GLY A 89 13.25 17.72 -18.88
N TYR A 90 12.38 16.88 -18.33
CA TYR A 90 11.50 17.27 -17.24
C TYR A 90 12.29 17.41 -15.92
N ASN A 91 12.05 18.47 -15.15
CA ASN A 91 12.75 18.75 -13.88
C ASN A 91 14.28 18.68 -14.03
N CYS A 92 14.83 19.45 -14.98
CA CYS A 92 16.25 19.44 -15.33
C CYS A 92 16.77 18.09 -15.90
N GLY A 93 15.88 17.18 -16.29
CA GLY A 93 16.22 15.83 -16.75
C GLY A 93 16.19 14.75 -15.67
N TYR A 94 15.81 15.09 -14.43
CA TYR A 94 15.68 14.12 -13.36
C TYR A 94 14.35 13.36 -13.41
N ASP A 95 13.33 13.88 -14.10
CA ASP A 95 12.01 13.26 -14.15
C ASP A 95 11.75 12.61 -15.52
N ASP A 96 10.97 11.53 -15.52
CA ASP A 96 10.29 11.05 -16.73
C ASP A 96 9.09 11.95 -17.09
N GLU A 97 8.45 11.70 -18.24
CA GLU A 97 7.27 12.46 -18.69
C GLU A 97 6.08 12.41 -17.72
N ARG A 98 6.00 11.37 -16.89
CA ARG A 98 4.94 11.18 -15.88
C ARG A 98 5.28 11.93 -14.59
N GLY A 99 6.50 12.44 -14.44
CA GLY A 99 7.01 13.10 -13.25
C GLY A 99 7.58 12.14 -12.22
N ASP A 100 7.90 10.90 -12.60
CA ASP A 100 8.61 9.97 -11.73
C ASP A 100 10.12 10.27 -11.77
N TYR A 101 10.77 10.22 -10.61
CA TYR A 101 12.22 10.41 -10.53
C TYR A 101 12.95 9.28 -11.25
N THR A 102 13.95 9.63 -12.05
CA THR A 102 14.78 8.68 -12.79
C THR A 102 15.82 8.07 -11.85
N ILE A 103 15.60 6.81 -11.49
CA ILE A 103 16.46 6.07 -10.55
C ILE A 103 17.76 5.65 -11.24
N MET A 104 18.88 6.09 -10.68
CA MET A 104 20.22 5.64 -11.05
C MET A 104 20.79 4.78 -9.93
N LEU A 105 21.17 3.53 -10.23
CA LEU A 105 21.81 2.64 -9.25
C LEU A 105 23.13 3.25 -8.78
N HIS A 106 23.39 3.12 -7.48
CA HIS A 106 24.55 3.67 -6.78
C HIS A 106 24.69 5.19 -6.82
N ASP A 107 23.67 5.93 -7.30
CA ASP A 107 23.63 7.37 -7.13
C ASP A 107 23.13 7.74 -5.74
N HIS A 108 23.33 9.00 -5.36
CA HIS A 108 22.88 9.54 -4.09
C HIS A 108 21.45 10.08 -4.15
N ILE A 109 20.76 9.99 -3.03
CA ILE A 109 19.59 10.82 -2.71
C ILE A 109 19.93 11.67 -1.49
N ALA A 110 19.73 12.99 -1.60
CA ALA A 110 19.95 13.97 -0.53
C ALA A 110 21.34 13.85 0.15
N TYR A 111 22.36 13.52 -0.65
CA TYR A 111 23.75 13.33 -0.21
C TYR A 111 23.93 12.39 1.00
N ARG A 112 23.01 11.45 1.19
CA ARG A 112 22.97 10.54 2.35
C ARG A 112 22.69 9.10 1.97
N TYR A 113 21.73 8.89 1.08
CA TYR A 113 21.24 7.56 0.74
C TYR A 113 21.85 7.10 -0.57
N GLU A 114 22.41 5.90 -0.61
CA GLU A 114 22.87 5.24 -1.84
C GLU A 114 21.77 4.32 -2.37
N VAL A 115 21.40 4.47 -3.64
CA VAL A 115 20.40 3.61 -4.29
C VAL A 115 20.98 2.23 -4.57
N LEU A 116 20.38 1.17 -4.01
CA LEU A 116 20.84 -0.22 -4.18
C LEU A 116 19.97 -1.04 -5.14
N GLY A 117 18.70 -0.67 -5.31
CA GLY A 117 17.78 -1.41 -6.17
C GLY A 117 16.33 -1.01 -5.98
N THR A 118 15.48 -1.35 -6.96
CA THR A 118 14.05 -1.06 -6.92
C THR A 118 13.29 -2.11 -6.11
N LEU A 119 12.38 -1.66 -5.25
CA LEU A 119 11.48 -2.52 -4.46
C LEU A 119 10.06 -2.56 -5.03
N GLY A 120 9.60 -1.44 -5.60
CA GLY A 120 8.26 -1.36 -6.19
C GLY A 120 8.02 -0.04 -6.91
N SER A 121 6.99 0.00 -7.75
CA SER A 121 6.54 1.21 -8.43
C SER A 121 5.02 1.21 -8.53
N GLY A 122 4.41 2.39 -8.60
CA GLY A 122 2.97 2.53 -8.69
C GLY A 122 2.54 3.96 -8.99
N SER A 123 1.23 4.21 -8.87
CA SER A 123 0.67 5.54 -9.19
C SER A 123 1.25 6.69 -8.38
N PHE A 124 1.75 6.41 -7.17
CA PHE A 124 2.32 7.39 -6.25
C PHE A 124 3.80 7.70 -6.50
N GLY A 125 4.48 6.91 -7.32
CA GLY A 125 5.93 7.01 -7.56
C GLY A 125 6.62 5.67 -7.38
N GLN A 126 7.82 5.69 -6.81
CA GLN A 126 8.71 4.52 -6.74
C GLN A 126 9.21 4.30 -5.32
N VAL A 127 9.48 3.04 -4.98
CA VAL A 127 10.12 2.63 -3.72
C VAL A 127 11.42 1.92 -4.05
N VAL A 128 12.51 2.38 -3.47
CA VAL A 128 13.85 1.82 -3.66
C VAL A 128 14.46 1.38 -2.34
N LYS A 129 15.29 0.34 -2.38
CA LYS A 129 16.17 -0.07 -1.29
C LYS A 129 17.38 0.84 -1.32
N VAL A 130 17.71 1.45 -0.19
CA VAL A 130 18.86 2.36 -0.09
C VAL A 130 19.74 2.05 1.12
N ALA A 131 21.04 2.27 1.00
CA ALA A 131 21.93 2.32 2.16
C ALA A 131 21.91 3.74 2.74
N ASP A 132 21.57 3.86 4.02
CA ASP A 132 21.68 5.11 4.78
C ASP A 132 23.10 5.23 5.35
N HIS A 133 23.95 6.04 4.70
CA HIS A 133 25.35 6.22 5.09
C HIS A 133 25.52 6.98 6.41
N GLN A 134 24.50 7.72 6.87
CA GLN A 134 24.55 8.36 8.19
C GLN A 134 24.44 7.33 9.32
N ASN A 135 23.53 6.37 9.17
CA ASN A 135 23.19 5.41 10.23
C ASN A 135 23.82 4.02 10.02
N GLY A 136 24.42 3.75 8.87
CA GLY A 136 25.00 2.44 8.55
C GLY A 136 23.97 1.32 8.45
N THR A 137 22.76 1.64 7.97
CA THR A 137 21.64 0.69 7.85
C THR A 137 21.06 0.68 6.44
N THR A 138 20.22 -0.30 6.12
CA THR A 138 19.44 -0.31 4.88
C THR A 138 17.99 0.01 5.18
N VAL A 139 17.41 0.89 4.35
CA VAL A 139 16.03 1.37 4.51
C VAL A 139 15.28 1.29 3.17
N ALA A 140 13.95 1.35 3.23
CA ALA A 140 13.12 1.56 2.05
C ALA A 140 12.87 3.07 1.89
N LEU A 141 13.08 3.62 0.69
CA LEU A 141 12.86 5.03 0.37
C LEU A 141 11.77 5.14 -0.68
N LYS A 142 10.64 5.75 -0.31
CA LYS A 142 9.54 6.11 -1.21
C LYS A 142 9.81 7.50 -1.78
N ILE A 143 9.94 7.59 -3.10
CA ILE A 143 10.11 8.83 -3.85
C ILE A 143 8.79 9.14 -4.54
N ILE A 144 8.13 10.21 -4.08
CA ILE A 144 6.80 10.59 -4.52
C ILE A 144 6.90 11.30 -5.86
N ARG A 145 6.05 10.90 -6.81
CA ARG A 145 5.93 11.53 -8.13
C ARG A 145 5.77 13.04 -8.02
N ASN A 146 6.52 13.80 -8.82
CA ASN A 146 6.54 15.26 -8.85
C ASN A 146 5.30 15.82 -9.55
N LYS A 147 4.13 15.64 -8.92
CA LYS A 147 2.88 16.31 -9.27
C LYS A 147 2.21 16.83 -8.00
N LYS A 148 1.64 18.04 -8.08
CA LYS A 148 1.03 18.75 -6.94
C LYS A 148 0.09 17.88 -6.10
N ARG A 149 -0.73 17.05 -6.76
CA ARG A 149 -1.66 16.13 -6.11
C ARG A 149 -0.95 15.11 -5.22
N PHE A 150 0.02 14.38 -5.77
CA PHE A 150 0.74 13.34 -5.05
C PHE A 150 1.60 13.93 -3.93
N MET A 151 2.26 15.07 -4.18
CA MET A 151 3.03 15.77 -3.14
C MET A 151 2.16 16.20 -1.96
N SER A 152 0.95 16.68 -2.23
CA SER A 152 0.03 17.10 -1.17
C SER A 152 -0.52 15.90 -0.40
N GLN A 153 -0.81 14.80 -1.08
CA GLN A 153 -1.20 13.53 -0.45
C GLN A 153 -0.08 12.95 0.42
N ALA A 154 1.17 13.02 -0.03
CA ALA A 154 2.33 12.58 0.74
C ALA A 154 2.48 13.37 2.06
N LYS A 155 2.12 14.67 2.08
CA LYS A 155 2.10 15.43 3.34
C LYS A 155 1.07 14.90 4.33
N ILE A 156 -0.08 14.42 3.85
CA ILE A 156 -1.10 13.77 4.69
C ILE A 156 -0.55 12.42 5.20
N GLU A 157 0.07 11.62 4.34
CA GLU A 157 0.72 10.35 4.71
C GLU A 157 1.76 10.56 5.82
N VAL A 158 2.68 11.52 5.66
CA VAL A 158 3.70 11.88 6.68
C VAL A 158 3.05 12.30 7.99
N GLN A 159 1.96 13.08 7.96
CA GLN A 159 1.24 13.50 9.17
C GLN A 159 0.58 12.33 9.90
N ILE A 160 -0.08 11.43 9.15
CA ILE A 160 -0.71 10.23 9.69
C ILE A 160 0.35 9.32 10.32
N LEU A 161 1.42 9.01 9.60
CA LEU A 161 2.49 8.15 10.10
C LEU A 161 3.23 8.76 11.29
N SER A 162 3.45 10.07 11.31
CA SER A 162 4.03 10.77 12.47
C SER A 162 3.10 10.71 13.69
N HIS A 163 1.78 10.77 13.48
CA HIS A 163 0.81 10.59 14.56
C HIS A 163 0.81 9.15 15.10
N LEU A 164 0.77 8.16 14.20
CA LEU A 164 0.82 6.74 14.57
C LEU A 164 2.14 6.36 15.26
N ARG A 165 3.29 6.88 14.80
CA ARG A 165 4.60 6.61 15.42
C ARG A 165 4.71 7.18 16.84
N ARG A 166 4.06 8.31 17.15
CA ARG A 166 4.03 8.84 18.53
C ARG A 166 3.31 7.92 19.50
N GLY A 167 2.22 7.28 19.05
CA GLY A 167 1.52 6.29 19.84
C GLY A 167 2.16 4.90 19.80
N ASP A 168 2.99 4.60 18.82
CA ASP A 168 3.65 3.29 18.69
C ASP A 168 5.12 3.41 18.26
N PRO A 169 5.99 3.94 19.15
CA PRO A 169 7.40 4.16 18.80
C PRO A 169 8.18 2.86 18.57
N ASN A 170 7.68 1.73 19.07
CA ASN A 170 8.31 0.41 18.96
C ASN A 170 7.70 -0.45 17.85
N GLY A 171 6.65 0.03 17.15
CA GLY A 171 5.99 -0.69 16.06
C GLY A 171 5.31 -1.98 16.49
N ILE A 172 4.77 -2.05 17.71
CA ILE A 172 4.11 -3.24 18.26
C ILE A 172 2.72 -3.46 17.65
N TYR A 173 2.08 -2.42 17.11
CA TYR A 173 0.75 -2.52 16.50
C TYR A 173 0.81 -2.96 15.03
N GLY A 174 1.99 -3.28 14.49
CA GLY A 174 2.10 -3.78 13.12
C GLY A 174 1.94 -2.69 12.06
N ILE A 175 2.16 -1.43 12.38
CA ILE A 175 2.24 -0.35 11.38
C ILE A 175 3.71 -0.13 10.99
N VAL A 176 3.97 0.09 9.70
CA VAL A 176 5.29 0.45 9.20
C VAL A 176 5.84 1.71 9.87
N GLN A 177 7.10 1.67 10.26
CA GLN A 177 7.78 2.79 10.89
C GLN A 177 8.39 3.70 9.83
N MET A 178 7.83 4.91 9.73
CA MET A 178 8.48 6.02 9.02
C MET A 178 9.69 6.49 9.82
N LEU A 179 10.87 6.54 9.19
CA LEU A 179 12.13 6.93 9.83
C LEU A 179 12.39 8.43 9.69
N ASP A 180 12.23 8.96 8.48
CA ASP A 180 12.52 10.34 8.09
C ASP A 180 11.67 10.77 6.88
N SER A 181 11.49 12.08 6.68
CA SER A 181 10.83 12.65 5.49
C SER A 181 11.48 13.97 5.07
N PHE A 182 11.79 14.12 3.79
CA PHE A 182 12.48 15.31 3.26
C PHE A 182 12.06 15.59 1.82
N THR A 183 12.61 16.66 1.22
CA THR A 183 12.42 16.97 -0.20
C THR A 183 13.78 16.92 -0.90
N PHE A 184 13.83 16.26 -2.06
CA PHE A 184 15.03 16.17 -2.88
C PHE A 184 14.63 16.33 -4.35
N ARG A 185 15.27 17.27 -5.06
CA ARG A 185 15.02 17.55 -6.50
C ARG A 185 13.53 17.61 -6.85
N SER A 186 12.74 18.37 -6.07
CA SER A 186 11.28 18.54 -6.23
C SER A 186 10.40 17.32 -5.89
N HIS A 187 10.97 16.23 -5.38
CA HIS A 187 10.21 15.07 -4.88
C HIS A 187 10.10 15.09 -3.36
N VAL A 188 8.93 14.71 -2.83
CA VAL A 188 8.81 14.33 -1.42
C VAL A 188 9.38 12.92 -1.27
N CYS A 189 10.29 12.74 -0.34
CA CYS A 189 10.97 11.49 -0.04
C CYS A 189 10.62 11.05 1.38
N ILE A 190 10.23 9.78 1.55
CA ILE A 190 9.87 9.21 2.85
C ILE A 190 10.68 7.93 3.04
N THR A 191 11.41 7.82 4.15
CA THR A 191 12.14 6.60 4.50
C THR A 191 11.37 5.77 5.50
N TYR A 192 11.46 4.46 5.34
CA TYR A 192 10.80 3.45 6.15
C TYR A 192 11.79 2.39 6.59
N GLU A 193 11.48 1.68 7.69
CA GLU A 193 12.13 0.40 7.96
C GLU A 193 12.02 -0.54 6.75
N LEU A 194 13.10 -1.27 6.44
CA LEU A 194 13.06 -2.25 5.37
C LEU A 194 12.37 -3.53 5.85
N LEU A 195 11.30 -3.93 5.14
CA LEU A 195 10.55 -5.15 5.40
C LEU A 195 10.82 -6.21 4.31
N SER A 196 10.18 -7.37 4.42
CA SER A 196 10.24 -8.43 3.41
C SER A 196 9.16 -8.24 2.33
N ILE A 197 8.84 -9.30 1.60
CA ILE A 197 7.84 -9.29 0.53
C ILE A 197 6.43 -9.01 1.06
N ASN A 198 5.57 -8.49 0.18
CA ASN A 198 4.14 -8.37 0.45
C ASN A 198 3.42 -9.72 0.28
N LEU A 199 2.19 -9.81 0.81
CA LEU A 199 1.43 -11.06 0.80
C LEU A 199 1.01 -11.50 -0.60
N TYR A 200 0.83 -10.58 -1.56
CA TYR A 200 0.55 -10.94 -2.94
C TYR A 200 1.74 -11.65 -3.58
N GLU A 201 2.94 -11.08 -3.49
CA GLU A 201 4.16 -11.71 -3.97
C GLU A 201 4.45 -13.03 -3.25
N HIS A 202 4.09 -13.13 -1.96
CA HIS A 202 4.17 -14.41 -1.24
C HIS A 202 3.22 -15.48 -1.81
N LEU A 203 1.97 -15.14 -2.12
CA LEU A 203 1.04 -16.06 -2.79
C LEU A 203 1.57 -16.45 -4.19
N LYS A 204 2.05 -15.47 -4.96
CA LYS A 204 2.61 -15.68 -6.29
C LYS A 204 3.83 -16.60 -6.28
N GLN A 205 4.75 -16.44 -5.33
CA GLN A 205 5.89 -17.35 -5.13
C GLN A 205 5.45 -18.79 -4.84
N ARG A 206 4.26 -18.97 -4.24
CA ARG A 206 3.61 -20.26 -4.01
C ARG A 206 2.73 -20.72 -5.17
N ASN A 207 2.84 -20.10 -6.35
CA ASN A 207 1.98 -20.33 -7.51
C ASN A 207 0.48 -20.24 -7.15
N PHE A 208 0.12 -19.29 -6.29
CA PHE A 208 -1.24 -19.08 -5.78
C PHE A 208 -1.86 -20.31 -5.08
N HIS A 209 -1.04 -21.23 -4.55
CA HIS A 209 -1.57 -22.26 -3.67
C HIS A 209 -2.11 -21.61 -2.37
N PRO A 210 -3.25 -22.06 -1.84
CA PRO A 210 -3.81 -21.56 -0.58
C PRO A 210 -2.82 -21.60 0.60
N LEU A 211 -2.83 -20.59 1.48
CA LEU A 211 -2.15 -20.70 2.77
C LEU A 211 -2.96 -21.61 3.70
N SER A 212 -2.27 -22.28 4.64
CA SER A 212 -2.98 -23.05 5.67
C SER A 212 -3.80 -22.13 6.56
N LEU A 213 -4.96 -22.59 7.05
CA LEU A 213 -5.80 -21.78 7.94
C LEU A 213 -5.06 -21.32 9.21
N SER A 214 -4.08 -22.09 9.69
CA SER A 214 -3.20 -21.66 10.79
C SER A 214 -2.35 -20.43 10.42
N ALA A 215 -1.79 -20.40 9.21
CA ALA A 215 -1.05 -19.25 8.70
C ALA A 215 -1.98 -18.05 8.45
N VAL A 216 -3.15 -18.27 7.83
CA VAL A 216 -4.17 -17.23 7.62
C VAL A 216 -4.61 -16.63 8.96
N ARG A 217 -4.79 -17.45 10.01
CA ARG A 217 -5.15 -16.99 11.35
C ARG A 217 -4.07 -16.10 11.97
N LYS A 218 -2.80 -16.50 11.89
CA LYS A 218 -1.67 -15.69 12.41
C LYS A 218 -1.51 -14.36 11.68
N ILE A 219 -1.57 -14.38 10.35
CA ILE A 219 -1.51 -13.16 9.52
C ILE A 219 -2.73 -12.28 9.82
N GLY A 220 -3.92 -12.88 9.83
CA GLY A 220 -5.18 -12.22 10.13
C GLY A 220 -5.17 -11.54 11.48
N ALA A 221 -4.58 -12.17 12.50
CA ALA A 221 -4.42 -11.58 13.83
C ALA A 221 -3.50 -10.35 13.80
N GLY A 222 -2.36 -10.43 13.11
CA GLY A 222 -1.43 -9.29 12.96
C GLY A 222 -2.06 -8.08 12.26
N VAL A 223 -2.82 -8.33 11.18
CA VAL A 223 -3.57 -7.25 10.51
C VAL A 223 -4.68 -6.71 11.41
N LEU A 224 -5.36 -7.56 12.19
CA LEU A 224 -6.41 -7.11 13.09
C LEU A 224 -5.87 -6.23 14.24
N VAL A 225 -4.66 -6.50 14.73
CA VAL A 225 -3.95 -5.61 15.67
C VAL A 225 -3.72 -4.23 15.03
N SER A 226 -3.25 -4.21 13.78
CA SER A 226 -3.04 -2.97 13.02
C SER A 226 -4.34 -2.18 12.85
N LEU A 227 -5.41 -2.87 12.44
CA LEU A 227 -6.74 -2.30 12.28
C LEU A 227 -7.31 -1.76 13.59
N SER A 228 -7.13 -2.49 14.69
CA SER A 228 -7.54 -2.02 16.02
C SER A 228 -6.86 -0.71 16.41
N TYR A 229 -5.60 -0.52 16.03
CA TYR A 229 -4.88 0.70 16.34
C TYR A 229 -5.40 1.88 15.52
N ILE A 230 -5.43 1.77 14.20
CA ILE A 230 -5.91 2.87 13.33
C ILE A 230 -7.40 3.19 13.57
N TRP A 231 -8.20 2.18 13.93
CA TRP A 231 -9.59 2.35 14.31
C TRP A 231 -9.76 3.25 15.54
N ARG A 232 -8.90 3.07 16.56
CA ARG A 232 -8.88 3.88 17.79
C ARG A 232 -8.46 5.32 17.49
N GLU A 233 -7.50 5.50 16.59
CA GLU A 233 -7.01 6.81 16.16
C GLU A 233 -7.92 7.50 15.13
N ASN A 234 -9.06 6.89 14.79
CA ASN A 234 -10.02 7.37 13.77
C ASN A 234 -9.38 7.64 12.41
N ILE A 235 -8.50 6.72 11.99
CA ILE A 235 -7.86 6.71 10.68
C ILE A 235 -8.49 5.61 9.84
N ILE A 236 -8.78 5.95 8.58
CA ILE A 236 -9.21 5.03 7.54
C ILE A 236 -8.00 4.79 6.63
N HIS A 237 -7.62 3.53 6.43
CA HIS A 237 -6.50 3.15 5.58
C HIS A 237 -6.80 3.45 4.10
N CYS A 238 -8.02 3.14 3.66
CA CYS A 238 -8.55 3.37 2.30
C CYS A 238 -7.93 2.53 1.17
N ASP A 239 -6.90 1.72 1.42
CA ASP A 239 -6.33 0.81 0.41
C ASP A 239 -5.72 -0.47 1.01
N LEU A 240 -6.44 -1.14 1.92
CA LEU A 240 -5.96 -2.39 2.50
C LEU A 240 -6.11 -3.53 1.49
N LYS A 241 -5.00 -4.22 1.18
CA LYS A 241 -4.90 -5.31 0.20
C LYS A 241 -3.62 -6.12 0.43
N PRO A 242 -3.46 -7.31 -0.17
CA PRO A 242 -2.28 -8.15 0.05
C PRO A 242 -0.95 -7.46 -0.30
N GLU A 243 -0.91 -6.58 -1.29
CA GLU A 243 0.28 -5.80 -1.66
C GLU A 243 0.70 -4.79 -0.58
N ASN A 244 -0.26 -4.33 0.23
CA ASN A 244 -0.05 -3.35 1.30
C ASN A 244 0.08 -4.00 2.69
N ILE A 245 0.33 -5.31 2.73
CA ILE A 245 0.63 -6.06 3.95
C ILE A 245 1.95 -6.80 3.72
N LEU A 246 3.00 -6.41 4.42
CA LEU A 246 4.35 -6.98 4.26
C LEU A 246 4.69 -7.93 5.39
N LEU A 247 5.38 -9.01 5.07
CA LEU A 247 6.02 -9.84 6.07
C LEU A 247 7.18 -9.07 6.71
N LYS A 248 7.31 -9.14 8.05
CA LYS A 248 8.42 -8.53 8.76
C LYS A 248 9.74 -9.24 8.43
N THR A 249 9.71 -10.56 8.37
CA THR A 249 10.83 -11.41 7.95
C THR A 249 10.34 -12.50 7.00
N PRO A 250 11.17 -13.04 6.09
CA PRO A 250 10.75 -14.00 5.08
C PRO A 250 10.11 -15.30 5.62
N ASP A 251 10.45 -15.67 6.86
CA ASP A 251 10.17 -16.96 7.49
C ASP A 251 9.03 -16.92 8.53
N ARG A 252 8.45 -15.75 8.81
CA ARG A 252 7.46 -15.58 9.90
C ARG A 252 6.18 -14.95 9.42
N ALA A 253 5.05 -15.45 9.94
CA ALA A 253 3.71 -14.90 9.72
C ALA A 253 3.45 -13.55 10.44
N THR A 254 4.49 -12.86 10.91
CA THR A 254 4.39 -11.52 11.49
C THR A 254 4.35 -10.50 10.36
N VAL A 255 3.30 -9.71 10.32
CA VAL A 255 3.06 -8.74 9.24
C VAL A 255 3.09 -7.30 9.74
N LYS A 256 3.31 -6.37 8.81
CA LYS A 256 3.03 -4.95 8.98
C LYS A 256 2.18 -4.40 7.85
N VAL A 257 1.24 -3.53 8.19
CA VAL A 257 0.46 -2.73 7.22
C VAL A 257 1.30 -1.54 6.76
N ILE A 258 1.31 -1.33 5.44
CA ILE A 258 2.07 -0.26 4.77
C ILE A 258 1.14 0.63 3.92
N ASP A 259 1.72 1.66 3.32
CA ASP A 259 1.10 2.55 2.31
C ASP A 259 -0.13 3.33 2.81
N PHE A 260 0.15 4.28 3.70
CA PHE A 260 -0.83 5.26 4.18
C PHE A 260 -1.03 6.43 3.20
N GLY A 261 -0.59 6.26 1.95
CA GLY A 261 -0.72 7.25 0.88
C GLY A 261 -2.16 7.57 0.53
N SER A 262 -3.10 6.64 0.70
CA SER A 262 -4.54 6.88 0.46
C SER A 262 -5.31 7.23 1.74
N SER A 263 -4.67 7.16 2.90
CA SER A 263 -5.33 7.22 4.20
C SER A 263 -5.83 8.63 4.53
N CYS A 264 -6.83 8.69 5.40
CA CYS A 264 -7.37 9.93 5.93
C CYS A 264 -7.87 9.76 7.36
N PHE A 265 -8.02 10.86 8.08
CA PHE A 265 -8.83 10.84 9.30
C PHE A 265 -10.31 10.74 8.92
N GLU A 266 -11.10 10.03 9.70
CA GLU A 266 -12.53 9.76 9.43
C GLU A 266 -13.37 11.04 9.24
N ASN A 267 -13.02 12.12 9.95
CA ASN A 267 -13.66 13.43 9.81
C ASN A 267 -13.01 14.35 8.76
N ALA A 268 -12.05 13.84 7.98
CA ALA A 268 -11.32 14.56 6.94
C ALA A 268 -11.31 13.80 5.60
N ARG A 269 -12.41 13.11 5.28
CA ARG A 269 -12.61 12.36 4.03
C ARG A 269 -12.63 13.32 2.83
N ILE A 270 -11.78 13.06 1.83
CA ILE A 270 -11.61 13.93 0.65
C ILE A 270 -12.21 13.30 -0.62
N TYR A 271 -12.02 12.00 -0.79
CA TYR A 271 -12.30 11.30 -2.05
C TYR A 271 -13.46 10.32 -1.89
N THR A 272 -14.24 10.14 -2.95
CA THR A 272 -15.34 9.15 -3.03
C THR A 272 -14.92 7.86 -3.71
N TYR A 273 -14.05 7.94 -4.73
CA TYR A 273 -13.47 6.76 -5.36
C TYR A 273 -12.18 6.38 -4.64
N ILE A 274 -12.24 5.33 -3.82
CA ILE A 274 -11.14 4.84 -2.97
C ILE A 274 -11.10 3.31 -2.98
N GLN A 275 -10.07 2.72 -2.37
CA GLN A 275 -9.77 1.29 -2.34
C GLN A 275 -9.45 0.67 -3.70
N SER A 276 -8.56 -0.30 -3.70
CA SER A 276 -8.37 -1.20 -4.84
C SER A 276 -9.61 -2.07 -5.05
N ARG A 277 -10.03 -2.26 -6.31
CA ARG A 277 -11.38 -2.71 -6.69
C ARG A 277 -11.83 -4.00 -6.01
N PHE A 278 -10.98 -5.04 -5.98
CA PHE A 278 -11.34 -6.35 -5.41
C PHE A 278 -11.61 -6.30 -3.90
N TYR A 279 -11.08 -5.28 -3.23
CA TYR A 279 -11.19 -5.05 -1.78
C TYR A 279 -12.09 -3.87 -1.45
N ARG A 280 -12.77 -3.28 -2.45
CA ARG A 280 -13.62 -2.11 -2.28
C ARG A 280 -14.95 -2.48 -1.64
N ALA A 281 -15.33 -1.72 -0.62
CA ALA A 281 -16.56 -1.93 0.14
C ALA A 281 -17.81 -1.53 -0.66
N PRO A 282 -18.96 -2.18 -0.46
CA PRO A 282 -20.18 -1.92 -1.21
C PRO A 282 -20.65 -0.47 -1.08
N GLU A 283 -20.57 0.14 0.10
CA GLU A 283 -20.94 1.53 0.33
C GLU A 283 -20.12 2.53 -0.51
N VAL A 284 -18.85 2.19 -0.82
CA VAL A 284 -18.01 3.00 -1.70
C VAL A 284 -18.46 2.87 -3.14
N ILE A 285 -18.76 1.64 -3.60
CA ILE A 285 -19.26 1.39 -4.97
C ILE A 285 -20.61 2.07 -5.18
N LEU A 286 -21.48 2.01 -4.17
CA LEU A 286 -22.81 2.62 -4.17
C LEU A 286 -22.77 4.15 -4.03
N GLY A 287 -21.62 4.76 -3.71
CA GLY A 287 -21.52 6.20 -3.47
C GLY A 287 -22.25 6.66 -2.20
N CYS A 288 -22.41 5.77 -1.22
CA CYS A 288 -22.88 6.11 0.11
C CYS A 288 -21.76 6.79 0.93
N SER A 289 -22.11 7.40 2.06
CA SER A 289 -21.09 7.86 3.00
C SER A 289 -20.36 6.64 3.58
N TYR A 290 -19.04 6.63 3.51
CA TYR A 290 -18.22 5.54 4.04
C TYR A 290 -17.55 5.95 5.34
N THR A 291 -17.27 4.96 6.19
CA THR A 291 -16.59 5.12 7.49
C THR A 291 -15.36 4.22 7.53
N LYS A 292 -14.67 4.15 8.68
CA LYS A 292 -13.58 3.18 8.89
C LYS A 292 -13.97 1.70 8.71
N HIS A 293 -15.27 1.37 8.63
CA HIS A 293 -15.74 0.01 8.35
C HIS A 293 -15.36 -0.50 6.94
N ILE A 294 -14.95 0.37 6.01
CA ILE A 294 -14.46 -0.07 4.70
C ILE A 294 -13.19 -0.92 4.79
N ASP A 295 -12.32 -0.64 5.77
CA ASP A 295 -11.08 -1.39 5.95
C ASP A 295 -11.37 -2.79 6.50
N LEU A 296 -12.47 -2.94 7.27
CA LEU A 296 -12.95 -4.25 7.75
C LEU A 296 -13.45 -5.11 6.58
N TRP A 297 -14.16 -4.50 5.63
CA TRP A 297 -14.54 -5.20 4.40
C TRP A 297 -13.31 -5.68 3.62
N SER A 298 -12.35 -4.79 3.38
CA SER A 298 -11.09 -5.15 2.72
C SER A 298 -10.35 -6.28 3.45
N TYR A 299 -10.34 -6.26 4.78
CA TYR A 299 -9.77 -7.31 5.60
C TYR A 299 -10.45 -8.67 5.38
N GLY A 300 -11.79 -8.71 5.34
CA GLY A 300 -12.53 -9.91 4.99
C GLY A 300 -12.14 -10.49 3.63
N CYS A 301 -12.03 -9.62 2.61
CA CYS A 301 -11.58 -10.02 1.27
C CYS A 301 -10.14 -10.57 1.28
N VAL A 302 -9.22 -9.93 2.00
CA VAL A 302 -7.82 -10.38 2.14
C VAL A 302 -7.76 -11.76 2.78
N LEU A 303 -8.51 -12.01 3.86
CA LEU A 303 -8.54 -13.32 4.50
C LEU A 303 -9.00 -14.43 3.55
N CYS A 304 -10.07 -14.17 2.78
CA CYS A 304 -10.55 -15.10 1.76
C CYS A 304 -9.47 -15.43 0.74
N GLU A 305 -8.79 -14.40 0.20
CA GLU A 305 -7.76 -14.60 -0.83
C GLU A 305 -6.54 -15.35 -0.30
N LEU A 306 -6.11 -15.08 0.93
CA LEU A 306 -5.03 -15.85 1.56
C LEU A 306 -5.41 -17.32 1.74
N ALA A 307 -6.68 -17.60 2.06
CA ALA A 307 -7.19 -18.95 2.32
C ALA A 307 -7.52 -19.75 1.06
N THR A 308 -7.65 -19.12 -0.11
CA THR A 308 -8.01 -19.81 -1.38
C THR A 308 -6.99 -19.59 -2.49
N GLY A 309 -6.07 -18.63 -2.33
CA GLY A 309 -5.14 -18.18 -3.38
C GLY A 309 -5.77 -17.30 -4.45
N VAL A 310 -7.08 -17.02 -4.36
CA VAL A 310 -7.82 -16.23 -5.37
C VAL A 310 -8.75 -15.19 -4.72
N PRO A 311 -8.90 -13.99 -5.30
CA PRO A 311 -9.80 -12.96 -4.78
C PRO A 311 -11.26 -13.43 -4.81
N ILE A 312 -12.00 -13.16 -3.72
CA ILE A 312 -13.43 -13.54 -3.59
C ILE A 312 -14.34 -12.74 -4.52
N PHE A 313 -14.00 -11.48 -4.80
CA PHE A 313 -14.77 -10.57 -5.67
C PHE A 313 -13.88 -9.99 -6.80
N PRO A 314 -13.58 -10.76 -7.86
CA PRO A 314 -12.74 -10.32 -8.97
C PRO A 314 -13.56 -9.58 -10.04
N GLY A 315 -14.09 -8.40 -9.71
CA GLY A 315 -14.88 -7.60 -10.66
C GLY A 315 -14.02 -6.90 -11.73
N GLU A 316 -14.46 -6.90 -12.98
CA GLU A 316 -13.76 -6.21 -14.09
C GLU A 316 -14.03 -4.70 -14.12
N SER A 317 -15.13 -4.26 -13.51
CA SER A 317 -15.57 -2.86 -13.40
C SER A 317 -16.25 -2.64 -12.04
N GLU A 318 -16.63 -1.41 -11.70
CA GLU A 318 -17.39 -1.18 -10.45
C GLU A 318 -18.76 -1.87 -10.47
N GLN A 319 -19.41 -1.92 -11.63
CA GLN A 319 -20.68 -2.62 -11.80
C GLN A 319 -20.50 -4.14 -11.70
N ASP A 320 -19.46 -4.70 -12.34
CA ASP A 320 -19.16 -6.14 -12.20
C ASP A 320 -18.71 -6.49 -10.77
N GLN A 321 -18.01 -5.58 -10.09
CA GLN A 321 -17.63 -5.72 -8.68
C GLN A 321 -18.87 -5.80 -7.78
N LEU A 322 -19.85 -4.92 -7.97
CA LEU A 322 -21.11 -5.01 -7.23
C LEU A 322 -21.86 -6.31 -7.56
N GLY A 323 -21.84 -6.74 -8.83
CA GLY A 323 -22.35 -8.05 -9.25
C GLY A 323 -21.69 -9.21 -8.52
N CYS A 324 -20.36 -9.21 -8.39
CA CYS A 324 -19.61 -10.20 -7.60
C CYS A 324 -20.12 -10.26 -6.17
N ILE A 325 -20.32 -9.10 -5.53
CA ILE A 325 -20.80 -9.03 -4.15
C ILE A 325 -22.22 -9.61 -4.04
N MET A 326 -23.11 -9.23 -4.96
CA MET A 326 -24.48 -9.71 -4.97
C MET A 326 -24.58 -11.23 -5.17
N GLU A 327 -23.70 -11.86 -5.96
CA GLU A 327 -23.67 -13.34 -6.09
C GLU A 327 -23.60 -14.01 -4.71
N TYR A 328 -22.90 -13.43 -3.72
CA TYR A 328 -22.73 -14.03 -2.38
C TYR A 328 -23.71 -13.48 -1.34
N LEU A 329 -24.05 -12.19 -1.38
CA LEU A 329 -24.82 -11.53 -0.32
C LEU A 329 -26.29 -11.28 -0.68
N GLY A 330 -26.73 -11.69 -1.87
CA GLY A 330 -28.05 -11.30 -2.39
C GLY A 330 -28.09 -9.82 -2.81
N ALA A 331 -29.27 -9.29 -3.08
CA ALA A 331 -29.42 -7.87 -3.38
C ALA A 331 -29.17 -7.02 -2.10
N PRO A 332 -28.65 -5.79 -2.22
CA PRO A 332 -28.51 -4.91 -1.08
C PRO A 332 -29.89 -4.59 -0.45
N PRO A 333 -29.96 -4.38 0.88
CA PRO A 333 -31.18 -3.93 1.54
C PRO A 333 -31.71 -2.63 0.92
N HIS A 334 -33.03 -2.48 0.89
CA HIS A 334 -33.69 -1.36 0.23
C HIS A 334 -33.23 0.00 0.81
N GLU A 335 -33.07 0.09 2.13
CA GLU A 335 -32.60 1.28 2.83
C GLU A 335 -31.21 1.71 2.36
N LEU A 336 -30.31 0.75 2.13
CA LEU A 336 -28.97 1.02 1.63
C LEU A 336 -29.00 1.53 0.18
N ILE A 337 -29.89 0.99 -0.65
CA ILE A 337 -30.08 1.45 -2.04
C ILE A 337 -30.59 2.90 -2.05
N LEU A 338 -31.53 3.26 -1.18
CA LEU A 338 -32.06 4.63 -1.13
C LEU A 338 -30.99 5.67 -0.78
N GLN A 339 -30.02 5.31 0.07
CA GLN A 339 -28.89 6.16 0.43
C GLN A 339 -27.84 6.31 -0.68
N SER A 340 -27.82 5.39 -1.65
CA SER A 340 -26.87 5.42 -2.77
C SER A 340 -27.07 6.66 -3.64
N SER A 341 -25.99 7.40 -3.91
CA SER A 341 -25.97 8.47 -4.91
C SER A 341 -26.00 7.91 -6.34
N ARG A 342 -25.65 6.63 -6.52
CA ARG A 342 -25.58 5.91 -7.80
C ARG A 342 -26.76 4.98 -8.04
N LYS A 343 -27.84 5.11 -7.26
CA LYS A 343 -28.99 4.20 -7.36
C LYS A 343 -29.62 4.14 -8.75
N GLN A 344 -29.67 5.27 -9.47
CA GLN A 344 -30.20 5.32 -10.83
C GLN A 344 -29.31 4.61 -11.86
N GLU A 345 -27.98 4.61 -11.64
CA GLU A 345 -27.02 3.94 -12.51
C GLU A 345 -27.07 2.42 -12.30
N LEU A 346 -27.17 1.99 -11.05
CA LEU A 346 -26.96 0.59 -10.64
C LEU A 346 -28.25 -0.23 -10.47
N PHE A 347 -29.40 0.43 -10.27
CA PHE A 347 -30.69 -0.22 -10.02
C PHE A 347 -31.79 0.35 -10.92
N ASP A 348 -32.80 -0.45 -11.20
CA ASP A 348 -34.00 -0.04 -11.94
C ASP A 348 -35.02 0.59 -10.99
N VAL A 349 -35.03 1.92 -10.98
CA VAL A 349 -35.93 2.72 -10.12
C VAL A 349 -37.42 2.51 -10.44
N ASN A 350 -37.75 2.02 -11.64
CA ASN A 350 -39.13 1.76 -12.05
C ASN A 350 -39.58 0.33 -11.72
N ASN A 351 -38.64 -0.55 -11.37
CA ASN A 351 -38.89 -1.94 -11.03
C ASN A 351 -38.47 -2.23 -9.58
N GLY A 352 -38.97 -1.43 -8.65
CA GLY A 352 -38.73 -1.63 -7.21
C GLY A 352 -37.24 -1.61 -6.81
N TYR A 353 -36.39 -0.89 -7.54
CA TYR A 353 -34.94 -0.88 -7.37
C TYR A 353 -34.26 -2.26 -7.59
N ALA A 354 -34.79 -3.08 -8.49
CA ALA A 354 -34.13 -4.32 -8.90
C ALA A 354 -32.70 -4.05 -9.44
N PRO A 355 -31.69 -4.89 -9.11
CA PRO A 355 -30.33 -4.71 -9.65
C PRO A 355 -30.29 -4.76 -11.17
N LYS A 356 -29.59 -3.81 -11.80
CA LYS A 356 -29.35 -3.84 -13.25
C LYS A 356 -28.29 -4.89 -13.57
N LEU A 357 -28.72 -5.97 -14.21
CA LEU A 357 -27.87 -7.09 -14.59
C LEU A 357 -27.14 -6.78 -15.90
N VAL A 358 -25.83 -6.51 -15.80
CA VAL A 358 -24.97 -6.21 -16.95
C VAL A 358 -23.92 -7.31 -17.13
N PRO A 359 -23.78 -7.87 -18.35
CA PRO A 359 -22.75 -8.86 -18.62
C PRO A 359 -21.34 -8.26 -18.57
N ASN A 360 -20.38 -9.01 -18.04
CA ASN A 360 -18.97 -8.63 -18.08
C ASN A 360 -18.34 -8.86 -19.47
N SER A 361 -17.03 -8.61 -19.63
CA SER A 361 -16.34 -8.78 -20.92
C SER A 361 -16.37 -10.22 -21.45
N ARG A 362 -16.60 -11.21 -20.57
CA ARG A 362 -16.78 -12.63 -20.90
C ARG A 362 -18.26 -13.03 -21.07
N ARG A 363 -19.17 -12.06 -21.17
CA ARG A 363 -20.63 -12.25 -21.28
C ARG A 363 -21.27 -12.95 -20.06
N LYS A 364 -20.59 -13.02 -18.91
CA LYS A 364 -21.16 -13.57 -17.68
C LYS A 364 -22.08 -12.54 -17.02
N ILE A 365 -23.31 -12.93 -16.73
CA ILE A 365 -24.24 -12.17 -15.89
C ILE A 365 -24.15 -12.69 -14.45
N ARG A 366 -24.13 -11.79 -13.48
CA ARG A 366 -24.00 -12.12 -12.05
C ARG A 366 -25.34 -11.96 -11.34
N TYR A 367 -25.95 -13.08 -10.98
CA TYR A 367 -27.26 -13.13 -10.34
C TYR A 367 -27.13 -13.12 -8.81
N PRO A 368 -27.93 -12.31 -8.09
CA PRO A 368 -27.87 -12.25 -6.63
C PRO A 368 -28.12 -13.60 -5.93
N GLY A 369 -27.37 -13.90 -4.87
CA GLY A 369 -27.59 -15.04 -3.98
C GLY A 369 -27.27 -16.42 -4.56
N THR A 370 -26.51 -16.48 -5.66
CA THR A 370 -26.18 -17.73 -6.35
C THR A 370 -24.90 -18.41 -5.88
N ARG A 371 -24.13 -17.79 -4.99
CA ARG A 371 -22.88 -18.31 -4.43
C ARG A 371 -22.90 -18.35 -2.91
N SER A 372 -22.07 -19.23 -2.35
CA SER A 372 -21.91 -19.42 -0.91
C SER A 372 -20.46 -19.15 -0.50
N LEU A 373 -20.27 -18.38 0.57
CA LEU A 373 -18.95 -18.12 1.17
C LEU A 373 -18.27 -19.43 1.62
N ALA A 374 -19.01 -20.31 2.28
CA ALA A 374 -18.47 -21.58 2.77
C ALA A 374 -18.00 -22.47 1.60
N ALA A 375 -18.79 -22.52 0.51
CA ALA A 375 -18.43 -23.25 -0.70
C ALA A 375 -17.19 -22.66 -1.39
N PHE A 376 -17.08 -21.33 -1.45
CA PHE A 376 -15.88 -20.66 -1.98
C PHE A 376 -14.63 -20.96 -1.15
N LEU A 377 -14.76 -20.98 0.18
CA LEU A 377 -13.68 -21.31 1.10
C LEU A 377 -13.36 -22.82 1.17
N GLY A 378 -14.20 -23.68 0.59
CA GLY A 378 -14.06 -25.13 0.68
C GLY A 378 -14.25 -25.67 2.10
N LEU A 379 -15.11 -25.03 2.90
CA LEU A 379 -15.34 -25.34 4.32
C LEU A 379 -16.82 -25.56 4.64
N PRO A 380 -17.15 -26.26 5.74
CA PRO A 380 -18.52 -26.37 6.26
C PRO A 380 -19.15 -25.01 6.57
N GLN A 381 -20.49 -24.94 6.51
CA GLN A 381 -21.22 -23.69 6.76
C GLN A 381 -21.05 -23.15 8.18
N ASP A 382 -20.85 -24.04 9.14
CA ASP A 382 -20.65 -23.82 10.58
C ASP A 382 -19.17 -23.72 10.98
N ASP A 383 -18.24 -23.76 10.01
CA ASP A 383 -16.82 -23.63 10.28
C ASP A 383 -16.47 -22.26 10.90
N GLY A 384 -15.59 -22.29 11.90
CA GLY A 384 -15.20 -21.09 12.64
C GLY A 384 -14.58 -19.99 11.77
N PHE A 385 -13.83 -20.33 10.72
CA PHE A 385 -13.26 -19.35 9.78
C PHE A 385 -14.35 -18.72 8.92
N VAL A 386 -15.30 -19.51 8.43
CA VAL A 386 -16.44 -19.01 7.66
C VAL A 386 -17.26 -18.05 8.53
N SER A 387 -17.57 -18.45 9.77
CA SER A 387 -18.24 -17.58 10.75
C SER A 387 -17.46 -16.28 10.99
N PHE A 388 -16.13 -16.37 11.13
CA PHE A 388 -15.28 -15.20 11.36
C PHE A 388 -15.35 -14.19 10.20
N VAL A 389 -15.21 -14.67 8.95
CA VAL A 389 -15.20 -13.82 7.75
C VAL A 389 -16.56 -13.16 7.51
N ARG A 390 -17.68 -13.85 7.80
CA ARG A 390 -19.04 -13.28 7.67
C ARG A 390 -19.25 -12.01 8.46
N GLN A 391 -18.53 -11.83 9.59
CA GLN A 391 -18.61 -10.62 10.39
C GLN A 391 -18.13 -9.35 9.65
N PHE A 392 -17.44 -9.50 8.51
CA PHE A 392 -16.89 -8.39 7.73
C PHE A 392 -17.55 -8.24 6.36
N LEU A 393 -17.96 -9.36 5.75
CA LEU A 393 -18.57 -9.38 4.43
C LEU A 393 -20.10 -9.27 4.52
N CYS A 394 -20.59 -8.13 5.00
CA CYS A 394 -22.00 -7.78 5.03
C CYS A 394 -22.28 -6.40 4.41
N TRP A 395 -23.54 -6.19 4.01
CA TRP A 395 -23.98 -4.98 3.32
C TRP A 395 -23.89 -3.74 4.19
N ILE A 396 -24.39 -3.80 5.41
CA ILE A 396 -24.50 -2.66 6.31
C ILE A 396 -23.14 -2.44 7.00
N PRO A 397 -22.46 -1.30 6.80
CA PRO A 397 -21.14 -1.07 7.37
C PRO A 397 -21.11 -1.21 8.89
N GLU A 398 -22.12 -0.69 9.58
CA GLU A 398 -22.25 -0.67 11.04
C GLU A 398 -22.47 -2.07 11.66
N GLU A 399 -22.88 -3.04 10.86
CA GLU A 399 -22.97 -4.44 11.29
C GLU A 399 -21.61 -5.14 11.29
N ARG A 400 -20.61 -4.56 10.61
CA ARG A 400 -19.27 -5.14 10.58
C ARG A 400 -18.61 -5.02 11.94
N VAL A 401 -18.14 -6.15 12.46
CA VAL A 401 -17.63 -6.22 13.82
C VAL A 401 -16.31 -5.45 13.96
N SER A 402 -16.28 -4.49 14.90
CA SER A 402 -15.06 -3.72 15.18
C SER A 402 -13.85 -4.62 15.50
N PRO A 403 -12.60 -4.18 15.23
CA PRO A 403 -11.42 -5.02 15.41
C PRO A 403 -11.29 -5.66 16.80
N ARG A 404 -11.52 -4.89 17.88
CA ARG A 404 -11.46 -5.40 19.25
C ARG A 404 -12.51 -6.46 19.57
N ARG A 405 -13.70 -6.35 18.98
CA ARG A 405 -14.75 -7.37 19.14
C ARG A 405 -14.42 -8.60 18.30
N ALA A 406 -13.87 -8.42 17.10
CA ALA A 406 -13.41 -9.51 16.24
C ALA A 406 -12.29 -10.34 16.89
N MET A 407 -11.38 -9.71 17.65
CA MET A 407 -10.33 -10.41 18.42
C MET A 407 -10.89 -11.40 19.45
N ARG A 408 -12.17 -11.30 19.82
CA ARG A 408 -12.84 -12.21 20.76
C ARG A 408 -13.60 -13.34 20.06
N HIS A 409 -13.58 -13.39 18.73
CA HIS A 409 -14.28 -14.43 18.00
C HIS A 409 -13.61 -15.80 18.23
N PRO A 410 -14.36 -16.90 18.43
CA PRO A 410 -13.80 -18.21 18.80
C PRO A 410 -12.69 -18.72 17.88
N TRP A 411 -12.77 -18.41 16.58
CA TRP A 411 -11.75 -18.82 15.60
C TRP A 411 -10.36 -18.19 15.82
N ILE A 412 -10.26 -17.04 16.48
CA ILE A 412 -9.01 -16.27 16.61
C ILE A 412 -8.64 -15.89 18.05
N ALA A 413 -9.56 -16.05 19.00
CA ALA A 413 -9.42 -15.54 20.37
C ALA A 413 -8.19 -16.09 21.09
N ASP A 414 -7.86 -17.37 20.87
CA ASP A 414 -6.71 -18.07 21.45
C ASP A 414 -5.37 -17.38 21.17
N ILE A 415 -5.22 -16.73 20.00
CA ILE A 415 -4.01 -15.95 19.67
C ILE A 415 -3.85 -14.72 20.56
N PHE A 416 -4.95 -14.19 21.09
CA PHE A 416 -4.97 -12.99 21.92
C PHE A 416 -5.06 -13.30 23.42
N GLU A 417 -5.09 -14.59 23.81
CA GLU A 417 -5.02 -15.01 25.20
C GLU A 417 -3.59 -14.81 25.74
N GLY A 418 -3.35 -13.61 26.25
CA GLY A 418 -2.10 -13.15 26.81
C GLY A 418 -2.22 -11.71 27.30
N PRO A 419 -1.22 -11.15 28.00
CA PRO A 419 -1.26 -9.76 28.42
C PRO A 419 -1.41 -8.86 27.18
N PRO A 420 -2.46 -8.02 27.08
CA PRO A 420 -2.63 -7.14 25.95
C PRO A 420 -1.41 -6.22 25.83
N PRO A 421 -0.99 -5.85 24.62
CA PRO A 421 0.08 -4.88 24.46
C PRO A 421 -0.27 -3.58 25.22
N PRO A 422 0.70 -2.97 25.92
CA PRO A 422 0.45 -1.79 26.73
C PRO A 422 -0.24 -0.69 25.91
N LEU A 423 -1.33 -0.19 26.45
CA LEU A 423 -2.06 0.94 25.88
C LEU A 423 -1.20 2.20 26.03
N SER A 424 -0.51 2.60 24.97
CA SER A 424 -0.01 3.96 24.86
C SER A 424 -1.21 4.91 24.77
N GLN A 425 -1.37 5.76 25.78
CA GLN A 425 -2.36 6.83 25.72
C GLN A 425 -1.78 8.00 24.92
N VAL A 426 -2.16 8.08 23.64
CA VAL A 426 -2.00 9.34 22.89
C VAL A 426 -3.14 10.27 23.33
N SER A 427 -2.82 11.49 23.77
CA SER A 427 -3.86 12.42 24.24
C SER A 427 -4.81 12.81 23.11
N LYS A 428 -6.12 12.91 23.39
CA LYS A 428 -7.14 13.38 22.45
C LYS A 428 -6.77 14.71 21.79
N THR A 429 -6.09 15.60 22.52
CA THR A 429 -5.61 16.90 22.03
C THR A 429 -4.65 16.75 20.85
N GLN A 430 -3.76 15.75 20.89
CA GLN A 430 -2.79 15.51 19.82
C GLN A 430 -3.45 14.94 18.56
N THR A 431 -4.43 14.03 18.72
CA THR A 431 -5.22 13.51 17.59
C THR A 431 -5.99 14.65 16.93
N ASN A 432 -6.63 15.53 17.70
CA ASN A 432 -7.34 16.69 17.17
C ASN A 432 -6.43 17.67 16.41
N LEU A 433 -5.18 17.85 16.86
CA LEU A 433 -4.21 18.67 16.15
C LEU A 433 -3.79 18.05 14.81
N ALA A 434 -3.56 16.73 14.78
CA ALA A 434 -3.23 16.00 13.55
C ALA A 434 -4.38 16.07 12.53
N VAL A 435 -5.62 15.91 13.00
CA VAL A 435 -6.84 16.09 12.18
C VAL A 435 -6.90 17.49 11.56
N ARG A 436 -6.74 18.56 12.36
CA ARG A 436 -6.78 19.94 11.85
C ARG A 436 -5.71 20.18 10.79
N ALA A 437 -4.51 19.65 11.00
CA ALA A 437 -3.42 19.76 10.04
C ALA A 437 -3.73 19.00 8.73
N ALA A 438 -4.32 17.81 8.82
CA ALA A 438 -4.74 17.04 7.65
C ALA A 438 -5.86 17.74 6.87
N ILE A 439 -6.86 18.30 7.56
CA ILE A 439 -7.93 19.09 6.93
C ILE A 439 -7.34 20.31 6.20
N SER A 440 -6.40 21.03 6.81
CA SER A 440 -5.74 22.16 6.15
C SER A 440 -4.97 21.74 4.90
N ASN A 441 -4.31 20.58 4.91
CA ASN A 441 -3.63 20.03 3.75
C ASN A 441 -4.62 19.57 2.67
N ALA A 442 -5.73 18.97 3.06
CA ALA A 442 -6.81 18.55 2.17
C ALA A 442 -7.41 19.72 1.38
N HIS A 443 -7.67 20.85 2.04
CA HIS A 443 -8.22 22.05 1.40
C HIS A 443 -7.27 22.61 0.33
N ARG A 444 -5.95 22.47 0.52
CA ARG A 444 -4.96 22.87 -0.48
C ARG A 444 -4.96 21.94 -1.71
N ILE A 445 -5.45 20.70 -1.58
CA ILE A 445 -5.59 19.75 -2.70
C ILE A 445 -6.79 20.10 -3.57
N THR A 446 -7.93 20.44 -2.96
CA THR A 446 -9.21 20.56 -3.69
C THR A 446 -9.46 21.95 -4.30
N GLY A 447 -8.75 22.99 -3.85
CA GLY A 447 -8.81 24.34 -4.44
C GLY A 447 -10.14 25.09 -4.25
N GLN A 448 -11.21 24.43 -3.78
CA GLN A 448 -12.54 24.96 -3.42
C GLN A 448 -13.25 23.99 -2.45
N PRO A 449 -14.29 24.41 -1.71
CA PRO A 449 -15.10 23.48 -0.92
C PRO A 449 -15.92 22.57 -1.85
N LEU A 450 -15.69 21.25 -1.71
CA LEU A 450 -16.56 20.13 -2.14
C LEU A 450 -16.95 20.01 -3.64
N LYS A 451 -16.07 20.33 -4.60
CA LYS A 451 -16.05 19.55 -5.85
C LYS A 451 -15.14 18.34 -5.68
N VAL A 452 -15.75 17.17 -5.53
CA VAL A 452 -15.10 15.95 -5.03
C VAL A 452 -14.20 15.33 -6.11
N PRO A 453 -12.87 15.28 -5.92
CA PRO A 453 -11.98 14.63 -6.87
C PRO A 453 -12.07 13.10 -6.75
N HIS A 454 -11.91 12.37 -7.85
CA HIS A 454 -11.68 10.92 -7.82
C HIS A 454 -10.19 10.62 -7.64
N LEU A 455 -9.79 9.60 -6.86
CA LEU A 455 -8.42 9.07 -6.96
C LEU A 455 -8.16 8.60 -8.40
N PRO A 456 -6.96 8.82 -8.95
CA PRO A 456 -6.58 8.13 -10.18
C PRO A 456 -6.72 6.64 -9.88
N LYS A 457 -7.27 5.86 -10.82
CA LYS A 457 -7.38 4.40 -10.65
C LYS A 457 -6.01 3.87 -10.22
N ILE A 458 -5.92 3.36 -9.00
CA ILE A 458 -4.72 2.70 -8.49
C ILE A 458 -4.46 1.54 -9.46
N GLY A 459 -3.26 1.51 -10.04
CA GLY A 459 -2.91 0.72 -11.22
C GLY A 459 -3.53 -0.68 -11.20
N GLU A 460 -4.31 -0.96 -12.24
CA GLU A 460 -4.84 -2.28 -12.53
C GLU A 460 -3.78 -3.04 -13.33
N HIS A 461 -3.13 -3.99 -12.67
CA HIS A 461 -2.43 -5.08 -13.32
C HIS A 461 -3.15 -6.38 -12.98
#